data_AF-A0AAU8JCK9-F1
#
_entry.id   AF-A0AAU8JCK9-F1
#
_cell.length_a   1.000
_cell.length_b   1.000
_cell.length_c   1.000
_cell.angle_alpha   90.00
_cell.angle_beta   90.00
_cell.angle_gamma   90.00
#
_symmetry.space_group_name_H-M   'P 1'
#
loop_
_entity.id
_entity.type
_entity.pdbx_description
1 polymer ?
#
loop_
_entity_poly.entity_id
_entity_poly.type
_entity_poly.pdbx_seq_one_letter_code
_entity_poly.pdbx_strand_id
1 'polypeptide(L)'
;MLTENEIERLRQAIIATIASPMIGSIEDYTWEAIFHYVKDITLSDPALGRSKLLYDAVDTQIATGWSFKSLQLKNFMATNTFSFVIQRADIIKKAEELGFPGLAEKSSPDELRAAIIQHWNDKIISSKSEQGVVNSYEGILLKTIEGCEYVYCEFSLDPLDASSLISALISAISMFLNNFCGNCFSHRNNFWRPLNRVVFPTPLLPLNITKCRVS
;
A
#
# COMPACT_ATOMS: atom_id res chain seq x y z
N MET A 1 -1.42 2.29 -14.42
CA MET A 1 -0.98 3.71 -14.52
C MET A 1 -2.17 4.59 -14.83
N LEU A 2 -2.25 5.78 -14.22
CA LEU A 2 -3.32 6.73 -14.51
C LEU A 2 -3.10 7.45 -15.85
N THR A 3 -4.17 7.66 -16.61
CA THR A 3 -4.18 8.54 -17.78
C THR A 3 -4.19 10.02 -17.37
N GLU A 4 -3.88 10.95 -18.28
CA GLU A 4 -3.93 12.39 -18.00
C GLU A 4 -5.32 12.84 -17.50
N ASN A 5 -6.38 12.30 -18.10
CA ASN A 5 -7.75 12.57 -17.67
C ASN A 5 -8.03 12.05 -16.25
N GLU A 6 -7.55 10.84 -15.93
CA GLU A 6 -7.68 10.27 -14.59
C GLU A 6 -6.86 11.05 -13.55
N ILE A 7 -5.67 11.56 -13.92
CA ILE A 7 -4.86 12.43 -13.07
C ILE A 7 -5.63 13.72 -12.76
N GLU A 8 -6.28 14.32 -13.76
CA GLU A 8 -7.08 15.52 -13.54
C GLU A 8 -8.33 15.24 -12.67
N ARG A 9 -9.04 14.14 -12.93
CA ARG A 9 -10.15 13.70 -12.06
C ARG A 9 -9.69 13.49 -10.62
N LEU A 10 -8.52 12.89 -10.43
CA LEU A 10 -7.95 12.66 -9.10
C LEU A 10 -7.65 13.98 -8.40
N ARG A 11 -7.04 14.93 -9.11
CA ARG A 11 -6.77 16.29 -8.60
C ARG A 11 -8.06 16.99 -8.17
N GLN A 12 -9.08 16.99 -9.03
CA GLN A 12 -10.37 17.62 -8.73
C GLN A 12 -11.07 16.96 -7.54
N ALA A 13 -11.08 15.63 -7.49
CA ALA A 13 -11.70 14.88 -6.40
C ALA A 13 -11.01 15.15 -5.05
N ILE A 14 -9.67 15.22 -5.03
CA ILE A 14 -8.91 15.59 -3.82
C ILE A 14 -9.28 17.01 -3.36
N ILE A 15 -9.28 17.99 -4.27
CA ILE A 15 -9.64 19.38 -3.96
C ILE A 15 -11.06 19.48 -3.40
N ALA A 16 -12.03 18.86 -4.08
CA ALA A 16 -13.43 18.85 -3.64
C ALA A 16 -13.60 18.18 -2.26
N THR A 17 -12.85 17.11 -2.02
CA THR A 17 -12.89 16.38 -0.76
C THR A 17 -12.34 17.19 0.41
N ILE A 18 -11.20 17.87 0.22
CA ILE A 18 -10.59 18.73 1.25
C ILE A 18 -11.44 19.98 1.52
N ALA A 19 -12.11 20.51 0.50
CA ALA A 19 -13.02 21.63 0.65
C ALA A 19 -14.31 21.27 1.42
N SER A 20 -14.62 19.97 1.57
CA SER A 20 -15.80 19.52 2.29
C SER A 20 -15.60 19.62 3.81
N PRO A 21 -16.43 20.38 4.54
CA PRO A 21 -16.33 20.48 5.99
C PRO A 21 -16.70 19.17 6.72
N MET A 22 -17.25 18.20 6.00
CA MET A 22 -17.67 16.91 6.56
C MET A 22 -16.57 15.85 6.52
N ILE A 23 -15.47 16.11 5.80
CA ILE A 23 -14.41 15.12 5.57
C ILE A 23 -13.14 15.60 6.28
N GLY A 24 -12.80 14.95 7.39
CA GLY A 24 -11.61 15.29 8.17
C GLY A 24 -10.29 14.82 7.53
N SER A 25 -10.32 13.76 6.73
CA SER A 25 -9.15 13.28 6.00
C SER A 25 -9.53 12.34 4.85
N ILE A 26 -8.63 12.23 3.86
CA ILE A 26 -8.75 11.24 2.78
C ILE A 26 -8.12 9.92 3.25
N GLU A 27 -8.95 8.99 3.68
CA GLU A 27 -8.60 7.64 4.11
C GLU A 27 -9.79 6.70 3.99
N ASP A 28 -9.53 5.40 4.12
CA ASP A 28 -10.54 4.33 4.08
C ASP A 28 -11.55 4.53 2.92
N TYR A 29 -12.84 4.60 3.26
CA TYR A 29 -13.93 4.73 2.31
C TYR A 29 -13.88 6.01 1.47
N THR A 30 -13.38 7.11 2.02
CA THR A 30 -13.21 8.37 1.26
C THR A 30 -12.23 8.17 0.12
N TRP A 31 -11.14 7.44 0.38
CA TRP A 31 -10.16 7.14 -0.65
C TRP A 31 -10.71 6.17 -1.71
N GLU A 32 -11.43 5.12 -1.27
CA GLU A 32 -12.17 4.23 -2.18
C GLU A 32 -13.10 5.01 -3.12
N ALA A 33 -13.92 5.92 -2.57
CA ALA A 33 -14.90 6.68 -3.32
C ALA A 33 -14.24 7.60 -4.36
N ILE A 34 -13.15 8.29 -3.98
CA ILE A 34 -12.36 9.09 -4.92
C ILE A 34 -11.83 8.20 -6.05
N PHE A 35 -11.27 7.03 -5.74
CA PHE A 35 -10.68 6.19 -6.77
C PHE A 35 -11.73 5.60 -7.73
N HIS A 36 -12.89 5.19 -7.22
CA HIS A 36 -14.01 4.77 -8.05
C HIS A 36 -14.46 5.90 -8.99
N TYR A 37 -14.54 7.12 -8.48
CA TYR A 37 -14.78 8.29 -9.31
C TYR A 37 -13.67 8.50 -10.35
N VAL A 38 -12.40 8.34 -10.02
CA VAL A 38 -11.29 8.54 -10.97
C VAL A 38 -11.33 7.53 -12.11
N LYS A 39 -11.54 6.25 -11.77
CA LYS A 39 -11.53 5.12 -12.70
C LYS A 39 -12.85 4.85 -13.40
N ASP A 40 -13.89 5.62 -13.07
CA ASP A 40 -15.25 5.40 -13.59
C ASP A 40 -15.83 4.02 -13.20
N ILE A 41 -15.46 3.52 -12.02
CA ILE A 41 -15.93 2.24 -11.49
C ILE A 41 -17.16 2.51 -10.62
N THR A 42 -18.18 1.66 -10.74
CA THR A 42 -19.39 1.79 -9.92
C THR A 42 -19.07 1.51 -8.45
N LEU A 43 -19.30 2.50 -7.59
CA LEU A 43 -19.16 2.35 -6.14
C LEU A 43 -20.41 1.69 -5.59
N SER A 44 -20.25 0.58 -4.86
CA SER A 44 -21.37 -0.09 -4.19
C SER A 44 -21.97 0.80 -3.09
N ASP A 45 -23.20 0.56 -2.65
CA ASP A 45 -23.72 1.26 -1.47
C ASP A 45 -23.10 0.67 -0.19
N PRO A 46 -22.41 1.46 0.66
CA PRO A 46 -21.85 0.97 1.92
C PRO A 46 -22.93 0.52 2.92
N ALA A 47 -24.18 1.00 2.79
CA ALA A 47 -25.29 0.63 3.68
C ALA A 47 -25.83 -0.79 3.45
N LEU A 48 -25.53 -1.41 2.31
CA LEU A 48 -26.03 -2.74 1.95
C LEU A 48 -25.24 -3.89 2.56
N GLY A 49 -24.21 -3.59 3.36
CA GLY A 49 -23.30 -4.58 3.93
C GLY A 49 -22.30 -5.07 2.89
N ARG A 50 -21.02 -5.06 3.25
CA ARG A 50 -19.92 -5.48 2.37
C ARG A 50 -19.08 -6.54 3.06
N SER A 51 -18.80 -7.65 2.39
CA SER A 51 -17.75 -8.56 2.81
C SER A 51 -16.40 -7.88 2.57
N LYS A 52 -15.53 -7.89 3.59
CA LYS A 52 -14.22 -7.27 3.50
C LYS A 52 -13.26 -8.20 2.77
N LEU A 53 -13.20 -8.06 1.44
CA LEU A 53 -12.23 -8.74 0.58
C LEU A 53 -10.93 -7.92 0.49
N LEU A 54 -9.97 -8.38 -0.32
CA LEU A 54 -8.69 -7.71 -0.48
C LEU A 54 -8.77 -6.47 -1.37
N TYR A 55 -9.50 -6.56 -2.49
CA TYR A 55 -9.58 -5.46 -3.45
C TYR A 55 -10.77 -4.58 -3.11
N ASP A 56 -10.48 -3.32 -2.82
CA ASP A 56 -11.47 -2.32 -2.47
C ASP A 56 -12.16 -1.74 -3.72
N ALA A 57 -11.48 -1.75 -4.87
CA ALA A 57 -12.06 -1.46 -6.19
C ALA A 57 -11.72 -2.57 -7.18
N VAL A 58 -12.69 -2.94 -8.01
CA VAL A 58 -12.52 -3.92 -9.09
C VAL A 58 -13.15 -3.40 -10.37
N ASP A 59 -12.34 -3.27 -11.41
CA ASP A 59 -12.82 -3.10 -12.77
C ASP A 59 -12.99 -4.48 -13.42
N THR A 60 -14.25 -4.88 -13.59
CA THR A 60 -14.61 -6.19 -14.13
C THR A 60 -14.39 -6.29 -15.64
N GLN A 61 -14.28 -5.17 -16.36
CA GLN A 61 -14.08 -5.18 -17.82
C GLN A 61 -12.66 -5.60 -18.16
N ILE A 62 -11.68 -5.11 -17.39
CA ILE A 62 -10.25 -5.42 -17.56
C ILE A 62 -9.70 -6.38 -16.49
N ALA A 63 -10.60 -6.96 -15.69
CA ALA A 63 -10.27 -7.87 -14.58
C ALA A 63 -9.13 -7.34 -13.70
N THR A 64 -9.21 -6.06 -13.32
CA THR A 64 -8.16 -5.39 -12.54
C THR A 64 -8.70 -5.00 -11.16
N GLY A 65 -7.96 -5.36 -10.11
CA GLY A 65 -8.31 -5.08 -8.72
C GLY A 65 -7.27 -4.20 -8.05
N TRP A 66 -7.74 -3.28 -7.21
CA TRP A 66 -6.89 -2.42 -6.39
C TRP A 66 -7.20 -2.60 -4.91
N SER A 67 -6.17 -2.92 -4.12
CA SER A 67 -6.15 -2.79 -2.66
C SER A 67 -5.66 -1.39 -2.32
N PHE A 68 -6.34 -0.69 -1.43
CA PHE A 68 -6.03 0.70 -1.11
C PHE A 68 -5.41 0.88 0.26
N LYS A 69 -4.42 1.77 0.30
CA LYS A 69 -3.82 2.27 1.53
C LYS A 69 -3.63 3.78 1.45
N SER A 70 -3.89 4.46 2.55
CA SER A 70 -3.50 5.86 2.72
C SER A 70 -2.46 5.98 3.83
N LEU A 71 -1.41 6.76 3.59
CA LEU A 71 -0.38 7.04 4.60
C LEU A 71 -0.16 8.53 4.75
N GLN A 72 -0.14 8.98 6.00
CA GLN A 72 0.25 10.34 6.33
C GLN A 72 1.74 10.40 6.63
N LEU A 73 2.45 11.28 5.92
CA LEU A 73 3.88 11.55 6.11
C LEU A 73 4.07 12.99 6.60
N LYS A 74 5.17 13.24 7.32
CA LYS A 74 5.50 14.60 7.76
C LYS A 74 5.78 15.54 6.57
N ASN A 75 6.50 15.04 5.58
CA ASN A 75 6.83 15.73 4.33
C ASN A 75 7.15 14.72 3.23
N PHE A 76 7.25 15.19 1.99
CA PHE A 76 7.76 14.41 0.87
C PHE A 76 9.19 14.83 0.54
N MET A 77 10.17 14.01 0.89
CA MET A 77 11.54 14.13 0.42
C MET A 77 11.82 12.97 -0.55
N ALA A 78 12.63 13.21 -1.58
CA ALA A 78 12.96 12.20 -2.60
C ALA A 78 13.62 10.93 -2.02
N THR A 79 14.19 11.01 -0.81
CA THR A 79 14.81 9.89 -0.08
C THR A 79 13.91 9.28 0.99
N ASN A 80 12.66 9.73 1.15
CA ASN A 80 11.77 9.21 2.16
C ASN A 80 11.38 7.77 1.82
N THR A 81 11.77 6.85 2.70
CA THR A 81 11.22 5.49 2.72
C THR A 81 9.99 5.48 3.61
N PHE A 82 8.94 4.81 3.16
CA PHE A 82 7.76 4.55 3.96
C PHE A 82 7.56 3.05 4.08
N SER A 83 7.03 2.62 5.22
CA SER A 83 6.63 1.24 5.45
C SER A 83 5.13 1.24 5.70
N PHE A 84 4.43 0.32 5.06
CA PHE A 84 3.02 0.09 5.33
C PHE A 84 2.82 -1.29 5.90
N VAL A 85 1.76 -1.42 6.68
CA VAL A 85 1.30 -2.72 7.16
C VAL A 85 0.48 -3.35 6.05
N ILE A 86 0.95 -4.48 5.55
CA ILE A 86 0.28 -5.28 4.53
C ILE A 86 -1.08 -5.74 5.08
N GLN A 87 -1.08 -6.38 6.27
CA GLN A 87 -2.28 -6.70 7.03
C GLN A 87 -1.94 -7.05 8.50
N ARG A 88 -2.90 -6.88 9.42
CA ARG A 88 -2.86 -7.57 10.72
C ARG A 88 -3.23 -9.03 10.50
N ALA A 89 -2.25 -9.92 10.51
CA ALA A 89 -2.45 -11.35 10.31
C ALA A 89 -2.58 -12.05 11.66
N ASP A 90 -3.73 -12.67 11.92
CA ASP A 90 -3.93 -13.54 13.07
C ASP A 90 -3.47 -14.97 12.70
N ILE A 91 -2.16 -15.12 12.50
CA ILE A 91 -1.55 -16.37 12.05
C ILE A 91 -1.62 -17.47 13.13
N ILE A 92 -1.74 -17.08 14.40
CA ILE A 92 -1.79 -18.01 15.53
C ILE A 92 -3.16 -18.70 15.57
N LYS A 93 -4.26 -17.95 15.43
CA LYS A 93 -5.59 -18.58 15.36
C LYS A 93 -5.79 -19.40 14.09
N LYS A 94 -5.09 -19.05 13.00
CA LYS A 94 -5.16 -19.73 11.71
C LYS A 94 -4.04 -20.77 11.52
N ALA A 95 -3.31 -21.09 12.57
CA ALA A 95 -2.10 -21.89 12.49
C ALA A 95 -2.32 -23.25 11.81
N GLU A 96 -3.40 -23.96 12.17
CA GLU A 96 -3.74 -25.27 11.58
C GLU A 96 -4.10 -25.15 10.10
N GLU A 97 -4.94 -24.18 9.73
CA GLU A 97 -5.35 -23.93 8.33
C GLU A 97 -4.16 -23.56 7.44
N LEU A 98 -3.18 -22.84 8.00
CA LEU A 98 -1.97 -22.42 7.30
C LEU A 98 -0.88 -23.50 7.23
N GLY A 99 -1.08 -24.67 7.85
CA GLY A 99 -0.11 -25.76 7.87
C GLY A 99 1.02 -25.61 8.90
N PHE A 100 0.83 -24.80 9.94
CA PHE A 100 1.78 -24.57 11.04
C PHE A 100 1.19 -25.03 12.38
N PRO A 101 0.90 -26.34 12.59
CA PRO A 101 0.31 -26.82 13.83
C PRO A 101 1.23 -26.49 15.01
N GLY A 102 0.68 -25.85 16.05
CA GLY A 102 1.44 -25.45 17.24
C GLY A 102 2.18 -24.11 17.13
N LEU A 103 1.95 -23.32 16.07
CA LEU A 103 2.48 -21.95 15.99
C LEU A 103 2.01 -21.12 17.19
N ALA A 104 2.94 -20.51 17.90
CA ALA A 104 2.69 -19.69 19.08
C ALA A 104 3.50 -18.39 19.02
N GLU A 105 3.20 -17.42 19.88
CA GLU A 105 3.92 -16.14 19.93
C GLU A 105 5.43 -16.30 20.18
N LYS A 106 5.83 -17.41 20.81
CA LYS A 106 7.22 -17.74 21.13
C LYS A 106 7.88 -18.64 20.09
N SER A 107 7.19 -18.98 19.00
CA SER A 107 7.78 -19.69 17.86
C SER A 107 8.94 -18.90 17.27
N SER A 108 9.78 -19.59 16.52
CA SER A 108 10.96 -18.95 15.92
C SER A 108 10.53 -17.84 14.94
N PRO A 109 11.36 -16.79 14.76
CA PRO A 109 11.09 -15.74 13.78
C PRO A 109 10.86 -16.28 12.36
N ASP A 110 11.53 -17.37 11.99
CA ASP A 110 11.41 -17.99 10.67
C ASP A 110 10.05 -18.68 10.49
N GLU A 111 9.55 -19.39 11.50
CA GLU A 111 8.21 -20.00 11.48
C GLU A 111 7.11 -18.94 11.42
N LEU A 112 7.21 -17.89 12.25
CA LEU A 112 6.28 -16.77 12.22
C LEU A 112 6.28 -16.07 10.86
N ARG A 113 7.46 -15.88 10.27
CA ARG A 113 7.62 -15.29 8.94
C ARG A 113 6.96 -16.17 7.87
N ALA A 114 7.23 -17.46 7.87
CA ALA A 114 6.66 -18.39 6.90
C ALA A 114 5.12 -18.40 6.97
N ALA A 115 4.56 -18.42 8.19
CA ALA A 115 3.12 -18.36 8.40
C ALA A 115 2.50 -17.04 7.92
N ILE A 116 3.16 -15.90 8.12
CA ILE A 116 2.69 -14.60 7.59
C ILE A 116 2.68 -14.59 6.06
N ILE A 117 3.73 -15.10 5.42
CA ILE A 117 3.83 -15.17 3.97
C ILE A 117 2.73 -16.08 3.41
N GLN A 118 2.55 -17.26 3.99
CA GLN A 118 1.49 -18.20 3.59
C GLN A 118 0.11 -17.54 3.73
N HIS A 119 -0.17 -16.93 4.88
CA HIS A 119 -1.45 -16.25 5.12
C HIS A 119 -1.75 -15.15 4.11
N TRP A 120 -0.73 -14.37 3.76
CA TRP A 120 -0.86 -13.30 2.78
C TRP A 120 -1.09 -13.83 1.36
N ASN A 121 -0.33 -14.84 0.95
CA ASN A 121 -0.45 -15.46 -0.35
C ASN A 121 -1.82 -16.12 -0.54
N ASP A 122 -2.31 -16.84 0.48
CA ASP A 122 -3.64 -17.44 0.46
C ASP A 122 -4.72 -16.37 0.31
N LYS A 123 -4.57 -15.22 0.98
CA LYS A 123 -5.51 -14.11 0.86
C LYS A 123 -5.51 -13.51 -0.55
N ILE A 124 -4.33 -13.28 -1.14
CA ILE A 124 -4.24 -12.80 -2.53
C ILE A 124 -4.93 -13.78 -3.47
N ILE A 125 -4.58 -15.06 -3.39
CA ILE A 125 -5.10 -16.09 -4.30
C ILE A 125 -6.62 -16.23 -4.19
N SER A 126 -7.13 -16.36 -2.95
CA SER A 126 -8.57 -16.48 -2.69
C SER A 126 -9.34 -15.24 -3.13
N SER A 127 -8.86 -14.03 -2.79
CA SER A 127 -9.54 -12.79 -3.15
C SER A 127 -9.49 -12.53 -4.66
N LYS A 128 -8.39 -12.87 -5.35
CA LYS A 128 -8.31 -12.78 -6.81
C LYS A 128 -9.37 -13.67 -7.46
N SER A 129 -9.47 -14.91 -7.00
CA SER A 129 -10.45 -15.86 -7.52
C SER A 129 -11.89 -15.40 -7.23
N GLU A 130 -12.19 -14.96 -6.00
CA GLU A 130 -13.54 -14.56 -5.59
C GLU A 130 -13.99 -13.28 -6.31
N GLN A 131 -13.08 -12.33 -6.53
CA GLN A 131 -13.39 -11.05 -7.17
C GLN A 131 -13.16 -11.02 -8.69
N GLY A 132 -12.75 -12.14 -9.29
CA GLY A 132 -12.48 -12.23 -10.74
C GLY A 132 -11.31 -11.35 -11.20
N VAL A 133 -10.31 -11.15 -10.35
CA VAL A 133 -9.17 -10.26 -10.60
C VAL A 133 -7.99 -11.02 -11.22
N VAL A 134 -7.54 -10.56 -12.39
CA VAL A 134 -6.34 -11.05 -13.08
C VAL A 134 -5.14 -10.14 -12.75
N ASN A 135 -5.29 -8.83 -12.95
CA ASN A 135 -4.25 -7.84 -12.66
C ASN A 135 -4.48 -7.23 -11.28
N SER A 136 -3.48 -7.30 -10.42
CA SER A 136 -3.62 -6.98 -8.99
C SER A 136 -2.67 -5.86 -8.62
N TYR A 137 -3.19 -4.80 -8.01
CA TYR A 137 -2.40 -3.63 -7.65
C TYR A 137 -2.67 -3.17 -6.21
N GLU A 138 -1.65 -2.57 -5.61
CA GLU A 138 -1.76 -1.78 -4.40
C GLU A 138 -1.76 -0.29 -4.80
N GLY A 139 -2.87 0.40 -4.56
CA GLY A 139 -3.03 1.83 -4.77
C GLY A 139 -2.78 2.61 -3.48
N ILE A 140 -1.64 3.28 -3.40
CA ILE A 140 -1.22 4.02 -2.20
C ILE A 140 -1.40 5.52 -2.42
N LEU A 141 -2.20 6.15 -1.55
CA LEU A 141 -2.27 7.60 -1.44
C LEU A 141 -1.38 8.07 -0.27
N LEU A 142 -0.32 8.78 -0.60
CA LEU A 142 0.48 9.49 0.39
C LEU A 142 -0.05 10.91 0.56
N LYS A 143 -0.19 11.36 1.80
CA LYS A 143 -0.64 12.72 2.17
C LYS A 143 0.32 13.34 3.18
N THR A 144 0.53 14.65 3.13
CA THR A 144 1.26 15.33 4.22
C THR A 144 0.36 15.55 5.44
N ILE A 145 0.95 15.79 6.61
CA ILE A 145 0.19 16.09 7.84
C ILE A 145 -0.75 17.28 7.64
N GLU A 146 -0.28 18.30 6.93
CA GLU A 146 -1.03 19.52 6.62
C GLU A 146 -2.14 19.31 5.57
N GLY A 147 -2.14 18.18 4.86
CA GLY A 147 -3.12 17.90 3.82
C GLY A 147 -2.99 18.78 2.57
N CYS A 148 -1.82 19.37 2.34
CA CYS A 148 -1.55 20.28 1.20
C CYS A 148 -0.87 19.59 0.01
N GLU A 149 -0.22 18.45 0.25
CA GLU A 149 0.46 17.69 -0.80
C GLU A 149 -0.03 16.25 -0.80
N TYR A 150 -0.23 15.72 -2.02
CA TYR A 150 -0.65 14.34 -2.24
C TYR A 150 0.21 13.68 -3.32
N VAL A 151 0.50 12.40 -3.12
CA VAL A 151 1.17 11.56 -4.09
C VAL A 151 0.40 10.26 -4.21
N TYR A 152 0.06 9.88 -5.43
CA TYR A 152 -0.49 8.56 -5.73
C TYR A 152 0.59 7.67 -6.34
N CYS A 153 0.68 6.45 -5.82
CA CYS A 153 1.56 5.40 -6.29
C CYS A 153 0.76 4.10 -6.51
N GLU A 154 1.11 3.37 -7.55
CA GLU A 154 0.53 2.07 -7.87
C GLU A 154 1.64 1.01 -7.96
N PHE A 155 1.48 -0.11 -7.27
CA PHE A 155 2.45 -1.21 -7.26
C PHE A 155 1.77 -2.53 -7.63
N SER A 156 2.46 -3.40 -8.37
CA SER A 156 1.96 -4.76 -8.59
C SER A 156 1.82 -5.48 -7.25
N LEU A 157 0.69 -6.15 -7.05
CA LEU A 157 0.38 -6.88 -5.83
C LEU A 157 0.31 -8.37 -6.13
N ASP A 158 1.48 -9.00 -6.02
CA ASP A 158 1.69 -10.42 -6.30
C ASP A 158 2.00 -11.20 -5.01
N PRO A 159 1.77 -12.53 -5.00
CA PRO A 159 2.21 -13.38 -3.92
C PRO A 159 3.71 -13.18 -3.61
N LEU A 160 4.04 -13.15 -2.33
CA LEU A 160 5.41 -13.03 -1.86
C LEU A 160 6.12 -14.38 -2.02
N ASP A 161 7.31 -14.36 -2.61
CA ASP A 161 8.21 -15.50 -2.61
C ASP A 161 8.97 -15.58 -1.26
N ALA A 162 9.13 -16.79 -0.73
CA ALA A 162 9.92 -17.05 0.46
C ALA A 162 11.39 -16.58 0.28
N SER A 163 11.91 -16.61 -0.95
CA SER A 163 13.30 -16.22 -1.28
C SER A 163 13.50 -14.71 -1.54
N SER A 164 12.47 -14.00 -2.01
CA SER A 164 12.59 -12.61 -2.50
C SER A 164 12.78 -11.55 -1.42
N LEU A 165 12.60 -11.92 -0.15
CA LEU A 165 12.79 -11.00 0.98
C LEU A 165 14.26 -10.75 1.35
N ILE A 166 15.18 -11.66 0.97
CA ILE A 166 16.62 -11.44 1.16
C ILE A 166 17.16 -10.47 0.11
N SER A 167 16.70 -10.56 -1.15
CA SER A 167 17.10 -9.62 -2.21
C SER A 167 16.46 -8.24 -2.04
N ALA A 168 15.24 -8.18 -1.52
CA ALA A 168 14.57 -6.94 -1.15
C ALA A 168 15.39 -6.09 -0.16
N LEU A 169 15.96 -6.73 0.88
CA LEU A 169 16.79 -6.07 1.89
C LEU A 169 18.11 -5.52 1.31
N ILE A 170 18.64 -6.13 0.25
CA ILE A 170 19.88 -5.73 -0.43
C ILE A 170 19.61 -4.65 -1.50
N SER A 171 18.48 -4.71 -2.22
CA SER A 171 18.13 -3.71 -3.24
C SER A 171 17.83 -2.32 -2.66
N ALA A 172 17.35 -2.23 -1.42
CA ALA A 172 17.19 -0.96 -0.69
C ALA A 172 18.52 -0.22 -0.44
N ILE A 173 19.65 -0.95 -0.45
CA ILE A 173 21.01 -0.39 -0.28
C ILE A 173 21.64 -0.05 -1.65
N SER A 174 21.26 -0.74 -2.74
CA SER A 174 21.92 -0.59 -4.04
C SER A 174 21.33 0.49 -4.96
N MET A 175 20.11 1.00 -4.73
CA MET A 175 19.60 2.16 -5.47
C MET A 175 20.25 3.50 -5.05
N PHE A 176 21.27 3.46 -4.19
CA PHE A 176 21.92 4.64 -3.61
C PHE A 176 23.25 5.05 -4.27
N LEU A 177 23.69 4.44 -5.39
CA LEU A 177 25.01 4.79 -5.97
C LEU A 177 25.02 5.30 -7.41
N ASN A 178 23.92 5.28 -8.17
CA ASN A 178 24.02 5.55 -9.61
C ASN A 178 23.24 6.72 -10.18
N ASN A 179 22.57 7.55 -9.40
CA ASN A 179 22.05 8.81 -9.94
C ASN A 179 22.08 9.95 -8.94
N PHE A 180 22.87 10.97 -9.30
CA PHE A 180 23.09 12.27 -8.68
C PHE A 180 24.13 12.38 -7.56
N CYS A 181 25.39 12.49 -8.01
CA CYS A 181 26.33 13.49 -7.51
C CYS A 181 25.66 14.87 -7.36
N GLY A 182 25.87 15.52 -6.21
CA GLY A 182 25.61 16.95 -6.06
C GLY A 182 25.29 17.39 -4.64
N ASN A 183 26.31 17.42 -3.77
CA ASN A 183 26.50 18.32 -2.63
C ASN A 183 25.28 18.68 -1.74
N CYS A 184 25.28 18.20 -0.50
CA CYS A 184 25.65 19.03 0.66
C CYS A 184 25.43 18.32 2.01
N PHE A 185 26.43 18.52 2.86
CA PHE A 185 26.63 18.12 4.24
C PHE A 185 25.64 18.78 5.22
N SER A 186 25.16 18.06 6.25
CA SER A 186 25.59 18.22 7.65
C SER A 186 24.52 17.92 8.72
N HIS A 187 24.90 16.99 9.61
CA HIS A 187 24.77 16.97 11.08
C HIS A 187 23.45 16.86 11.87
N ARG A 188 23.45 15.76 12.70
CA ARG A 188 23.07 15.62 14.14
C ARG A 188 21.57 15.63 14.47
N ASN A 189 21.07 14.92 15.48
CA ASN A 189 21.48 13.80 16.34
C ASN A 189 20.21 13.41 17.15
N ASN A 190 20.14 12.14 17.56
CA ASN A 190 19.42 11.58 18.71
C ASN A 190 17.87 11.53 18.68
N PHE A 191 17.18 10.59 19.31
CA PHE A 191 17.37 9.20 19.78
C PHE A 191 16.05 8.91 20.49
N TRP A 192 15.20 7.96 20.05
CA TRP A 192 14.22 7.22 20.88
C TRP A 192 13.63 6.08 20.03
N ARG A 193 13.78 4.83 20.52
CA ARG A 193 13.17 3.61 19.96
C ARG A 193 11.70 3.51 20.42
N PRO A 194 10.85 2.81 19.65
CA PRO A 194 10.43 1.50 20.15
C PRO A 194 10.45 0.36 19.11
N LEU A 195 10.68 -0.82 19.69
CA LEU A 195 10.56 -2.21 19.23
C LEU A 195 9.90 -2.53 17.87
N ASN A 196 10.66 -3.34 17.10
CA ASN A 196 10.28 -4.36 16.13
C ASN A 196 9.24 -3.98 15.07
N ARG A 197 9.67 -3.10 14.16
CA ARG A 197 9.06 -2.90 12.84
C ARG A 197 9.69 -3.88 11.85
N VAL A 198 8.93 -4.86 11.36
CA VAL A 198 9.35 -5.67 10.21
C VAL A 198 9.24 -4.77 8.98
N VAL A 199 10.38 -4.45 8.38
CA VAL A 199 10.52 -3.58 7.20
C VAL A 199 10.57 -4.48 5.97
N PHE A 200 9.62 -4.29 5.06
CA PHE A 200 9.61 -4.96 3.76
C PHE A 200 10.00 -3.97 2.66
N PRO A 201 11.08 -4.22 1.91
CA PRO A 201 11.36 -3.50 0.68
C PRO A 201 10.62 -4.17 -0.48
N THR A 202 9.93 -3.40 -1.32
CA THR A 202 9.43 -3.89 -2.61
C THR A 202 10.56 -3.89 -3.63
N PRO A 203 10.66 -4.90 -4.52
CA PRO A 203 11.66 -4.92 -5.58
C PRO A 203 11.27 -3.96 -6.71
N LEU A 204 12.29 -3.53 -7.44
CA LEU A 204 12.27 -2.69 -8.63
C LEU A 204 11.15 -3.07 -9.62
N LEU A 205 10.09 -2.28 -9.63
CA LEU A 205 9.11 -2.18 -10.72
C LEU A 205 9.04 -0.70 -11.13
N PRO A 206 8.76 -0.38 -12.41
CA PRO A 206 8.76 1.00 -12.91
C PRO A 206 7.85 1.88 -12.04
N LEU A 207 8.47 2.85 -11.37
CA LEU A 207 7.79 3.81 -10.50
C LEU A 207 7.00 4.81 -11.34
N ASN A 208 5.68 4.67 -11.32
CA ASN A 208 4.77 5.67 -11.88
C ASN A 208 4.26 6.55 -10.74
N ILE A 209 5.00 7.63 -10.45
CA ILE A 209 4.66 8.60 -9.39
C ILE A 209 3.85 9.73 -10.02
N THR A 210 2.65 9.99 -9.51
CA THR A 210 1.90 11.21 -9.83
C THR A 210 1.89 12.13 -8.60
N LYS A 211 2.51 13.32 -8.70
CA LYS A 211 2.48 14.34 -7.66
C LYS A 211 1.38 15.36 -7.94
N CYS A 212 0.46 15.54 -6.99
CA CYS A 212 -0.52 16.61 -7.00
C CYS A 212 -0.21 17.60 -5.87
N ARG A 213 -0.01 18.88 -6.23
CA ARG A 213 0.10 19.97 -5.27
C ARG A 213 -1.22 20.74 -5.25
N VAL A 214 -1.84 20.85 -4.07
CA VAL A 214 -2.99 21.72 -3.87
C VAL A 214 -2.42 23.08 -3.47
N SER A 215 -2.67 24.11 -4.29
CA SER A 215 -2.26 25.49 -4.07
C SER A 215 -3.42 26.34 -3.59
#